data_AF-A0A496XDY4-F1
#
_entry.id   AF-A0A496XDY4-F1
#
_cell.length_a   1.000
_cell.length_b   1.000
_cell.length_c   1.000
_cell.angle_alpha   90.00
_cell.angle_beta   90.00
_cell.angle_gamma   90.00
#
_symmetry.space_group_name_H-M   'P 1'
#
loop_
_entity.id
_entity.type
_entity.pdbx_description
1 polymer ?
#
loop_
_entity_poly.entity_id
_entity_poly.type
_entity_poly.pdbx_seq_one_letter_code
_entity_poly.pdbx_strand_id
1 'polypeptide(L)'
;MIKEYTKAQKAFEKAEATLTGKLDKLEALRAGGKPDLVPPARKAAAEAMTNCEQAIDAVEQIRREHWITRAKVAEAKLLESAAPLLEEIVTCRHLSQHAGVIVSPVEILKQLLHSPRVPFDGTKGGIPAEPLQADVLVRADEDLCYSNGTRATLERAQEHQQFAKG
;
A
#
# COMPACT_ATOMS: atom_id res chain seq x y z
N MET A 1 -4.89 12.26 -1.27
CA MET A 1 -4.51 10.84 -1.39
C MET A 1 -5.23 10.06 -2.49
N ILE A 2 -6.51 9.65 -2.40
CA ILE A 2 -7.12 8.82 -3.46
C ILE A 2 -7.04 9.51 -4.84
N LYS A 3 -7.33 10.82 -4.90
CA LYS A 3 -7.21 11.62 -6.13
C LYS A 3 -5.76 11.72 -6.67
N GLU A 4 -4.77 11.74 -5.79
CA GLU A 4 -3.34 11.81 -6.18
C GLU A 4 -2.85 10.45 -6.67
N TYR A 5 -3.28 9.37 -6.00
CA TYR A 5 -3.01 8.00 -6.42
C TYR A 5 -3.61 7.73 -7.81
N THR A 6 -4.90 8.03 -8.03
CA THR A 6 -5.53 7.87 -9.35
C THR A 6 -4.86 8.73 -10.43
N LYS A 7 -4.38 9.94 -10.08
CA LYS A 7 -3.65 10.79 -11.02
C LYS A 7 -2.29 10.18 -11.38
N ALA A 8 -1.57 9.65 -10.40
CA ALA A 8 -0.29 8.98 -10.61
C ALA A 8 -0.46 7.68 -11.42
N GLN A 9 -1.49 6.90 -11.13
CA GLN A 9 -1.82 5.67 -11.86
C GLN A 9 -2.11 5.95 -13.34
N LYS A 10 -2.92 6.97 -13.64
CA LYS A 10 -3.14 7.42 -15.03
C LYS A 10 -1.89 7.91 -15.72
N ALA A 11 -0.97 8.55 -14.98
CA ALA A 11 0.31 8.98 -15.53
C ALA A 11 1.20 7.78 -15.87
N PHE A 12 1.20 6.76 -15.01
CA PHE A 12 1.88 5.49 -15.23
C PHE A 12 1.30 4.72 -16.44
N GLU A 13 -0.02 4.52 -16.51
CA GLU A 13 -0.68 3.88 -17.67
C GLU A 13 -0.31 4.57 -19.00
N LYS A 14 -0.27 5.91 -18.99
CA LYS A 14 0.15 6.69 -20.17
C LYS A 14 1.63 6.48 -20.51
N ALA A 15 2.49 6.40 -19.50
CA ALA A 15 3.92 6.14 -19.69
C ALA A 15 4.16 4.73 -20.23
N GLU A 16 3.44 3.73 -19.73
CA GLU A 16 3.49 2.34 -20.19
C GLU A 16 2.99 2.19 -21.63
N ALA A 17 1.87 2.81 -21.98
CA ALA A 17 1.39 2.86 -23.36
C ALA A 17 2.40 3.53 -24.31
N THR A 18 3.07 4.59 -23.83
CA THR A 18 4.12 5.27 -24.59
C THR A 18 5.33 4.35 -24.80
N LEU A 19 5.80 3.67 -23.75
CA LEU A 19 6.91 2.72 -23.82
C LEU A 19 6.61 1.60 -24.82
N THR A 20 5.43 0.97 -24.69
CA THR A 20 4.96 -0.09 -25.60
C THR A 20 5.00 0.37 -27.05
N GLY A 21 4.41 1.54 -27.35
CA GLY A 21 4.43 2.08 -28.72
C GLY A 21 5.84 2.42 -29.24
N LYS A 22 6.80 2.78 -28.38
CA LYS A 22 8.20 2.99 -28.79
C LYS A 22 8.92 1.67 -29.05
N LEU A 23 8.65 0.63 -28.26
CA LEU A 23 9.20 -0.72 -28.45
C LEU A 23 8.67 -1.34 -29.75
N ASP A 24 7.36 -1.28 -30.00
CA ASP A 24 6.76 -1.79 -31.23
C ASP A 24 7.35 -1.10 -32.47
N LYS A 25 7.56 0.22 -32.40
CA LYS A 25 8.22 0.98 -33.48
C LYS A 25 9.68 0.55 -33.68
N LEU A 26 10.42 0.28 -32.60
CA LEU A 26 11.80 -0.20 -32.68
C LEU A 26 11.87 -1.58 -33.33
N GLU A 27 10.97 -2.49 -32.97
CA GLU A 27 10.88 -3.83 -33.58
C GLU A 27 10.52 -3.76 -35.06
N ALA A 28 9.52 -2.96 -35.42
CA ALA A 28 9.13 -2.75 -36.80
C ALA A 28 10.29 -2.18 -37.65
N LEU A 29 11.09 -1.27 -37.09
CA LEU A 29 12.27 -0.72 -37.78
C LEU A 29 13.40 -1.74 -37.95
N ARG A 30 13.59 -2.64 -36.98
CA ARG A 30 14.54 -3.76 -37.09
C ARG A 30 14.11 -4.76 -38.16
N ALA A 31 12.82 -5.11 -38.20
CA ALA A 31 12.26 -6.03 -39.20
C ALA A 31 12.21 -5.44 -40.61
N GLY A 32 11.93 -4.14 -40.74
CA GLY A 32 11.74 -3.44 -42.01
C GLY A 32 13.02 -2.98 -42.71
N GLY A 33 14.21 -3.36 -42.21
CA GLY A 33 15.49 -3.10 -42.91
C GLY A 33 15.86 -1.62 -43.03
N LYS A 34 15.50 -0.77 -42.07
CA LYS A 34 15.88 0.66 -42.03
C LYS A 34 16.88 0.93 -40.90
N PRO A 35 18.15 0.49 -41.03
CA PRO A 35 19.14 0.54 -39.96
C PRO A 35 19.42 1.96 -39.46
N ASP A 36 19.37 2.97 -40.33
CA ASP A 36 19.65 4.37 -39.99
C ASP A 36 18.64 4.97 -38.98
N LEU A 37 17.43 4.40 -38.92
CA LEU A 37 16.37 4.84 -38.01
C LEU A 37 16.35 4.05 -36.69
N VAL A 38 17.15 2.97 -36.58
CA VAL A 38 17.20 2.13 -35.38
C VAL A 38 17.86 2.86 -34.20
N PRO A 39 19.01 3.56 -34.33
CA PRO A 39 19.60 4.31 -33.22
C PRO A 39 18.68 5.36 -32.59
N PRO A 40 18.01 6.26 -33.35
CA PRO A 40 17.10 7.25 -32.74
C PRO A 40 15.85 6.60 -32.14
N ALA A 41 15.33 5.52 -32.73
CA ALA A 41 14.21 4.78 -32.14
C ALA A 41 14.59 4.08 -30.83
N ARG A 42 15.81 3.54 -30.74
CA ARG A 42 16.36 2.94 -29.51
C ARG A 42 16.50 3.98 -28.40
N LYS A 43 17.02 5.17 -28.72
CA LYS A 43 17.10 6.28 -27.75
C LYS A 43 15.71 6.68 -27.24
N ALA A 44 14.74 6.82 -28.13
CA ALA A 44 13.37 7.15 -27.74
C ALA A 44 12.69 6.07 -26.88
N ALA A 45 12.99 4.79 -27.11
CA ALA A 45 12.52 3.69 -26.27
C ALA A 45 13.18 3.71 -24.87
N ALA A 46 14.48 4.00 -24.80
CA ALA A 46 15.19 4.15 -23.52
C ALA A 46 14.66 5.33 -22.70
N GLU A 47 14.43 6.49 -23.32
CA GLU A 47 13.81 7.65 -22.66
C GLU A 47 12.39 7.33 -22.16
N ALA A 48 11.60 6.60 -22.97
CA ALA A 48 10.27 6.16 -22.55
C ALA A 48 10.32 5.15 -21.39
N MET A 49 11.34 4.29 -21.34
CA MET A 49 11.55 3.34 -20.25
C MET A 49 11.85 4.07 -18.94
N THR A 50 12.80 5.02 -18.95
CA THR A 50 13.10 5.84 -17.77
C THR A 50 11.88 6.62 -17.28
N ASN A 51 11.06 7.17 -18.18
CA ASN A 51 9.82 7.86 -17.80
C ASN A 51 8.79 6.90 -17.20
N CYS A 52 8.72 5.65 -17.68
CA CYS A 52 7.86 4.61 -17.13
C CYS A 52 8.32 4.21 -15.72
N GLU A 53 9.62 4.00 -15.51
CA GLU A 53 10.24 3.71 -14.21
C GLU A 53 9.95 4.82 -13.19
N GLN A 54 10.15 6.08 -13.58
CA GLN A 54 9.83 7.21 -12.70
C GLN A 54 8.34 7.30 -12.36
N ALA A 55 7.47 6.96 -13.31
CA ALA A 55 6.02 6.99 -13.09
C ALA A 55 5.57 5.87 -12.14
N ILE A 56 6.13 4.66 -12.24
CA ILE A 56 5.81 3.58 -11.28
C ILE A 56 6.37 3.88 -9.89
N ASP A 57 7.57 4.45 -9.79
CA ASP A 57 8.14 4.87 -8.50
C ASP A 57 7.25 5.91 -7.80
N ALA A 58 6.72 6.87 -8.57
CA ALA A 58 5.80 7.87 -8.05
C ALA A 58 4.47 7.27 -7.56
N VAL A 59 3.92 6.29 -8.29
CA VAL A 59 2.72 5.55 -7.88
C VAL A 59 2.97 4.78 -6.59
N GLU A 60 4.08 4.04 -6.50
CA GLU A 60 4.44 3.24 -5.33
C GLU A 60 4.73 4.11 -4.11
N GLN A 61 5.39 5.26 -4.29
CA GLN A 61 5.61 6.20 -3.20
C GLN A 61 4.27 6.69 -2.61
N ILE A 62 3.34 7.16 -3.45
CA ILE A 62 2.03 7.62 -3.00
C ILE A 62 1.23 6.49 -2.35
N ARG A 63 1.34 5.27 -2.88
CA ARG A 63 0.70 4.07 -2.31
C ARG A 63 1.23 3.78 -0.91
N ARG A 64 2.56 3.79 -0.71
CA ARG A 64 3.20 3.57 0.59
C ARG A 64 2.79 4.64 1.59
N GLU A 65 2.85 5.91 1.20
CA GLU A 65 2.42 7.02 2.06
C GLU A 65 0.96 6.85 2.49
N HIS A 66 0.09 6.42 1.59
CA HIS A 66 -1.30 6.13 1.91
C HIS A 66 -1.49 5.07 2.98
N TRP A 67 -0.81 3.94 2.83
CA TRP A 67 -0.90 2.85 3.80
C TRP A 67 -0.26 3.21 5.14
N ILE A 68 0.85 3.95 5.15
CA ILE A 68 1.47 4.45 6.37
C ILE A 68 0.52 5.38 7.12
N THR A 69 -0.11 6.35 6.43
CA THR A 69 -1.08 7.24 7.08
C THR A 69 -2.27 6.47 7.64
N ARG A 70 -2.79 5.50 6.88
CA ARG A 70 -3.91 4.66 7.36
C ARG A 70 -3.53 3.83 8.59
N ALA A 71 -2.34 3.22 8.58
CA ALA A 71 -1.84 2.45 9.72
C ALA A 71 -1.74 3.33 10.98
N LYS A 72 -1.17 4.54 10.85
CA LYS A 72 -1.09 5.51 11.96
C LYS A 72 -2.46 5.91 12.49
N VAL A 73 -3.44 6.14 11.60
CA VAL A 73 -4.82 6.47 12.02
C VAL A 73 -5.48 5.29 12.74
N ALA A 74 -5.29 4.07 12.25
CA ALA A 74 -5.83 2.87 12.90
C ALA A 74 -5.18 2.64 14.27
N GLU A 75 -3.86 2.79 14.39
CA GLU A 75 -3.12 2.72 15.64
C GLU A 75 -3.60 3.77 16.64
N ALA A 76 -3.75 5.02 16.22
CA ALA A 76 -4.26 6.09 17.08
C ALA A 76 -5.68 5.79 17.59
N LYS A 77 -6.57 5.32 16.72
CA LYS A 77 -7.94 4.93 17.11
C LYS A 77 -7.95 3.74 18.07
N LEU A 78 -7.08 2.76 17.85
CA LEU A 78 -6.95 1.62 18.74
C LEU A 78 -6.48 2.06 20.12
N LEU A 79 -5.45 2.93 20.19
CA LEU A 79 -4.96 3.48 21.45
C LEU A 79 -6.04 4.30 22.18
N GLU A 80 -6.76 5.16 21.46
CA GLU A 80 -7.86 5.95 22.01
C GLU A 80 -8.98 5.06 22.58
N SER A 81 -9.33 3.99 21.86
CA SER A 81 -10.39 3.06 22.28
C SER A 81 -9.96 2.12 23.40
N ALA A 82 -8.69 1.73 23.43
CA ALA A 82 -8.15 0.76 24.39
C ALA A 82 -7.65 1.42 25.69
N ALA A 83 -7.21 2.68 25.65
CA ALA A 83 -6.64 3.37 26.80
C ALA A 83 -7.57 3.39 28.04
N PRO A 84 -8.89 3.67 27.90
CA PRO A 84 -9.79 3.62 29.05
C PRO A 84 -9.90 2.23 29.68
N LEU A 85 -9.97 1.18 28.86
CA LEU A 85 -10.01 -0.21 29.34
C LEU A 85 -8.71 -0.60 30.04
N LEU A 86 -7.56 -0.16 29.51
CA LEU A 86 -6.26 -0.41 30.12
C LEU A 86 -6.14 0.31 31.48
N GLU A 87 -6.62 1.55 31.58
CA GLU A 87 -6.64 2.33 32.83
C GLU A 87 -7.54 1.66 33.89
N GLU A 88 -8.70 1.17 33.48
CA GLU A 88 -9.62 0.45 34.36
C GLU A 88 -9.01 -0.87 34.85
N ILE A 89 -8.33 -1.62 33.97
CA ILE A 89 -7.61 -2.85 34.36
C ILE A 89 -6.51 -2.55 35.38
N VAL A 90 -5.72 -1.49 35.17
CA VAL A 90 -4.68 -1.06 36.11
C VAL A 90 -5.29 -0.70 37.46
N THR A 91 -6.39 0.04 37.46
CA THR A 91 -7.11 0.47 38.66
C THR A 91 -7.66 -0.73 39.44
N CYS A 92 -8.39 -1.62 38.77
CA CYS A 92 -8.93 -2.84 39.38
C CYS A 92 -7.83 -3.73 39.95
N ARG A 93 -6.70 -3.87 39.24
CA ARG A 93 -5.55 -4.64 39.73
C ARG A 93 -4.98 -4.02 41.00
N HIS A 94 -4.77 -2.70 41.02
CA HIS A 94 -4.25 -1.99 42.18
C HIS A 94 -5.17 -2.15 43.40
N LEU A 95 -6.48 -1.98 43.23
CA LEU A 95 -7.47 -2.18 44.29
C LEU A 95 -7.52 -3.62 44.79
N SER A 96 -7.46 -4.61 43.89
CA SER A 96 -7.45 -6.03 44.27
C SER A 96 -6.23 -6.39 45.14
N GLN A 97 -5.06 -5.87 44.79
CA GLN A 97 -3.83 -6.06 45.56
C GLN A 97 -3.96 -5.50 46.97
N HIS A 98 -4.58 -4.33 47.13
CA HIS A 98 -4.86 -3.75 48.45
C HIS A 98 -5.88 -4.55 49.27
N ALA A 99 -6.81 -5.24 48.60
CA ALA A 99 -7.75 -6.16 49.23
C ALA A 99 -7.14 -7.56 49.51
N GLY A 100 -5.84 -7.77 49.25
CA GLY A 100 -5.16 -9.05 49.45
C GLY A 100 -5.48 -10.12 48.39
N VAL A 101 -6.14 -9.73 47.30
CA VAL A 101 -6.52 -10.63 46.20
C VAL A 101 -5.65 -10.31 44.98
N ILE A 102 -4.89 -11.30 44.51
CA ILE A 102 -4.11 -11.15 43.27
C ILE A 102 -4.99 -11.61 42.11
N VAL A 103 -5.54 -10.66 41.35
CA VAL A 103 -6.30 -10.94 40.12
C VAL A 103 -5.43 -10.68 38.90
N SER A 104 -5.48 -11.58 37.92
CA SER A 104 -4.77 -11.40 36.65
C SER A 104 -5.41 -10.29 35.81
N PRO A 105 -4.62 -9.45 35.11
CA PRO A 105 -5.15 -8.46 34.15
C PRO A 105 -6.09 -9.07 33.10
N VAL A 106 -5.85 -10.33 32.70
CA VAL A 106 -6.70 -11.04 31.73
C VAL A 106 -8.05 -11.42 32.33
N GLU A 107 -8.09 -11.75 33.62
CA GLU A 107 -9.34 -12.07 34.33
C GLU A 107 -10.19 -10.81 34.52
N ILE A 108 -9.55 -9.69 34.88
CA ILE A 108 -10.19 -8.37 34.97
C ILE A 108 -10.78 -7.98 33.61
N LEU A 109 -10.00 -8.10 32.53
CA LEU A 109 -10.47 -7.82 31.18
C LEU A 109 -11.67 -8.70 30.81
N LYS A 110 -11.61 -10.01 31.07
CA LYS A 110 -12.77 -10.91 30.85
C LYS A 110 -13.97 -10.42 31.63
N GLN A 111 -13.82 -10.04 32.89
CA GLN A 111 -14.93 -9.59 33.72
C GLN A 111 -15.55 -8.28 33.21
N LEU A 112 -14.72 -7.33 32.77
CA LEU A 112 -15.16 -6.08 32.14
C LEU A 112 -15.91 -6.33 30.82
N LEU A 113 -15.44 -7.29 30.02
CA LEU A 113 -16.10 -7.68 28.76
C LEU A 113 -17.43 -8.43 28.97
N HIS A 114 -17.55 -9.24 30.03
CA HIS A 114 -18.75 -10.05 30.30
C HIS A 114 -19.80 -9.33 31.16
N SER A 115 -19.42 -8.24 31.82
CA SER A 115 -20.30 -7.49 32.73
C SER A 115 -20.21 -6.00 32.43
N PRO A 116 -20.83 -5.52 31.33
CA PRO A 116 -20.79 -4.11 30.96
C PRO A 116 -21.48 -3.29 32.05
N ARG A 117 -20.70 -2.69 32.95
CA ARG A 117 -21.21 -1.68 33.87
C ARG A 117 -21.19 -0.34 33.16
N VAL A 118 -22.28 0.40 33.35
CA VAL A 118 -22.57 1.81 33.02
C VAL A 118 -21.74 2.36 31.86
N PRO A 119 -22.36 2.73 30.72
CA PRO A 119 -21.61 3.17 29.54
C PRO A 119 -20.56 4.18 29.96
N PHE A 120 -19.30 3.81 29.74
CA PHE A 120 -18.18 4.70 29.94
C PHE A 120 -18.38 5.86 28.95
N ASP A 121 -18.94 6.97 29.44
CA ASP A 121 -19.28 8.16 28.63
C ASP A 121 -18.06 8.76 27.89
N GLY A 122 -16.86 8.26 28.17
CA GLY A 122 -15.61 8.61 27.50
C GLY A 122 -15.46 8.09 26.07
N THR A 123 -16.31 7.16 25.59
CA THR A 123 -16.23 6.69 24.19
C THR A 123 -17.62 6.59 23.55
N LYS A 124 -18.15 7.72 23.05
CA LYS A 124 -19.30 7.71 22.12
C LYS A 124 -19.04 6.94 20.81
N GLY A 125 -17.81 6.52 20.56
CA GLY A 125 -17.47 5.52 19.55
C GLY A 125 -16.88 4.31 20.25
N GLY A 126 -17.66 3.25 20.43
CA GLY A 126 -17.11 1.98 20.92
C GLY A 126 -15.93 1.51 20.07
N ILE A 127 -15.16 0.54 20.58
CA ILE A 127 -14.08 -0.11 19.83
C ILE A 127 -14.62 -0.47 18.45
N PRO A 128 -13.98 -0.04 17.34
CA PRO A 128 -14.43 -0.37 16.00
C PRO A 128 -14.53 -1.89 15.86
N ALA A 129 -15.75 -2.42 15.86
CA ALA A 129 -16.03 -3.84 15.64
C ALA A 129 -15.99 -4.20 14.15
N GLU A 130 -15.84 -3.21 13.28
CA GLU A 130 -15.67 -3.44 11.86
C GLU A 130 -14.37 -4.23 11.65
N PRO A 131 -14.44 -5.48 11.15
CA PRO A 131 -13.24 -6.15 10.68
C PRO A 131 -12.55 -5.22 9.69
N LEU A 132 -11.21 -5.14 9.73
CA LEU A 132 -10.41 -4.54 8.66
C LEU A 132 -11.03 -5.00 7.34
N GLN A 133 -11.73 -4.10 6.64
CA GLN A 133 -12.61 -4.47 5.53
C GLN A 133 -11.79 -5.33 4.56
N ALA A 134 -12.09 -6.63 4.50
CA ALA A 134 -11.27 -7.60 3.79
C ALA A 134 -11.12 -7.19 2.32
N ASP A 135 -12.16 -6.58 1.76
CA ASP A 135 -12.25 -6.01 0.42
C ASP A 135 -11.17 -4.93 0.17
N VAL A 136 -10.79 -4.18 1.20
CA VAL A 136 -9.73 -3.16 1.15
C VAL A 136 -8.34 -3.80 1.17
N LEU A 137 -8.19 -4.96 1.84
CA LEU A 137 -6.95 -5.77 1.81
C LEU A 137 -6.82 -6.52 0.49
N VAL A 138 -7.91 -7.09 -0.04
CA VAL A 138 -7.96 -7.76 -1.35
C VAL A 138 -7.63 -6.79 -2.48
N ARG A 139 -8.15 -5.55 -2.45
CA ARG A 139 -7.75 -4.52 -3.42
C ARG A 139 -6.27 -4.13 -3.31
N ALA A 140 -5.71 -4.10 -2.10
CA ALA A 140 -4.29 -3.82 -1.92
C ALA A 140 -3.40 -4.93 -2.54
N ASP A 141 -3.90 -6.17 -2.55
CA ASP A 141 -3.27 -7.36 -3.14
C ASP A 141 -3.47 -7.43 -4.67
N GLU A 142 -4.64 -7.02 -5.16
CA GLU A 142 -4.90 -6.84 -6.60
C GLU A 142 -4.06 -5.70 -7.19
N ASP A 143 -3.90 -4.58 -6.47
CA ASP A 143 -3.01 -3.48 -6.83
C ASP A 143 -1.53 -3.93 -6.88
N LEU A 144 -1.13 -4.91 -6.05
CA LEU A 144 0.19 -5.56 -6.12
C LEU A 144 0.34 -6.42 -7.37
N CYS A 145 -0.73 -7.06 -7.85
CA CYS A 145 -0.70 -7.96 -9.00
C CYS A 145 -0.64 -7.24 -10.36
N TYR A 146 -1.04 -5.96 -10.46
CA TYR A 146 -0.85 -5.15 -11.69
C TYR A 146 0.64 -4.96 -12.06
N SER A 147 1.55 -5.17 -11.10
CA SER A 147 3.00 -5.18 -11.35
C SER A 147 3.47 -6.29 -12.30
N ASN A 148 2.70 -7.37 -12.51
CA ASN A 148 3.11 -8.48 -13.36
C ASN A 148 3.10 -8.12 -14.86
N GLY A 149 2.13 -7.31 -15.32
CA GLY A 149 2.10 -6.81 -16.69
C GLY A 149 3.23 -5.82 -16.95
N THR A 150 3.45 -4.91 -16.00
CA THR A 150 4.54 -3.93 -16.05
C THR A 150 5.91 -4.57 -16.01
N ARG A 151 6.07 -5.64 -15.23
CA ARG A 151 7.31 -6.42 -15.16
C ARG A 151 7.66 -7.04 -16.50
N ALA A 152 6.70 -7.63 -17.22
CA ALA A 152 6.95 -8.16 -18.56
C ALA A 152 7.36 -7.06 -19.56
N THR A 153 6.75 -5.87 -19.48
CA THR A 153 7.10 -4.72 -20.33
C THR A 153 8.51 -4.18 -20.02
N LEU A 154 8.88 -4.11 -18.74
CA LEU A 154 10.21 -3.69 -18.29
C LEU A 154 11.29 -4.74 -18.60
N GLU A 155 11.00 -6.03 -18.44
CA GLU A 155 11.91 -7.13 -18.79
C GLU A 155 12.19 -7.13 -20.30
N ARG A 156 11.16 -6.97 -21.14
CA ARG A 156 11.33 -6.80 -22.60
C ARG A 156 12.18 -5.58 -22.94
N ALA A 157 11.99 -4.46 -22.25
CA ALA A 157 12.80 -3.26 -22.46
C ALA A 157 14.28 -3.45 -22.05
N GLN A 158 14.53 -4.18 -20.96
CA GLN A 158 15.89 -4.56 -20.52
C GLN A 158 16.58 -5.48 -21.52
N GLU A 159 15.88 -6.47 -22.07
CA GLU A 159 16.42 -7.34 -23.13
C GLU A 159 16.88 -6.51 -24.33
N HIS A 160 16.06 -5.55 -24.80
CA HIS A 160 16.44 -4.68 -25.91
C HIS A 160 17.65 -3.78 -25.63
N GLN A 161 17.94 -3.44 -24.37
CA GLN A 161 19.17 -2.76 -23.96
C GLN A 161 20.39 -3.69 -23.94
N GLN A 162 20.23 -4.95 -23.53
CA GLN A 162 21.34 -5.92 -23.47
C GLN A 162 21.87 -6.29 -24.86
N PHE A 163 20.99 -6.43 -25.86
CA PHE A 163 21.36 -6.61 -27.27
C PHE A 163 22.05 -5.38 -27.92
N ALA A 164 22.40 -4.34 -27.16
CA ALA A 164 23.15 -3.18 -27.63
C ALA A 164 24.63 -3.19 -27.22
N LYS A 165 25.06 -4.10 -26.34
CA LYS A 165 26.44 -4.18 -25.82
C LYS A 165 27.26 -5.35 -26.38
N GLY A 166 26.66 -6.24 -27.17
CA GLY A 166 27.35 -7.28 -27.95
C GLY A 166 27.28 -6.97 -29.43
#